data_AF-A0AAU9EQ65-F1
#
_entry.id   AF-A0AAU9EQ65-F1
#
_cell.length_a   1.000
_cell.length_b   1.000
_cell.length_c   1.000
_cell.angle_alpha   90.00
_cell.angle_beta   90.00
_cell.angle_gamma   90.00
#
_symmetry.space_group_name_H-M   'P 1'
#
loop_
_entity.id
_entity.type
_entity.pdbx_description
1 polymer ?
#
loop_
_entity_poly.entity_id
_entity_poly.type
_entity_poly.pdbx_seq_one_letter_code
_entity_poly.pdbx_strand_id
1 'polypeptide(L)'
;MNDYFEKWQIFQAWELAWQMRFCPPLEEVIGQELTPEAAAHLEACLLCQRRRTAEIIEPPWQQLAPEPWHGHHETSDESPEPGQVWRLDPALAGWGPKHRYYRPPLVLVLDTGPNLANAVLVAQTHYDPTFASSQDVLLDESRFAQPWNVYTLHRRNLFELCAPSNPAAAALVREASQKPFPHLAPWSLGHVFQQMEIELGCYFSFSAAQQLMAEYEAAVEDRQVMDAPQGAEKPEAAPRTASDIVDETEAPTRLIEDLRDLGLKVELPLAAGLTPADLYFHASPGEQHLLKAAATADKGWRVPVLAFQIRRGRPVACHFLQAHVTDFLSQPKVAVGGRILGPLPEGEHWQAEFRWLDAQGKLLKSLNGHLGPTDTESIRFWAVFPEGESEGQPELHRRLYARLFSKQR
;
A
#
# COMPACT_ATOMS: atom_id res chain seq x y z
N MET A 1 -8.30 7.91 -29.95
CA MET A 1 -9.39 7.00 -29.49
C MET A 1 -8.83 5.84 -28.67
N ASN A 2 -7.64 5.31 -28.99
CA ASN A 2 -6.93 4.27 -28.21
C ASN A 2 -6.79 4.53 -26.69
N ASP A 3 -6.20 5.66 -26.29
CA ASP A 3 -5.79 5.97 -24.91
C ASP A 3 -6.85 5.66 -23.82
N TYR A 4 -8.13 5.89 -24.10
CA TYR A 4 -9.21 5.56 -23.15
C TYR A 4 -9.45 4.05 -23.02
N PHE A 5 -9.36 3.31 -24.12
CA PHE A 5 -9.52 1.86 -24.14
C PHE A 5 -8.32 1.17 -23.46
N GLU A 6 -7.10 1.64 -23.75
CA GLU A 6 -5.86 1.15 -23.11
C GLU A 6 -5.89 1.37 -21.59
N LYS A 7 -6.29 2.57 -21.12
CA LYS A 7 -6.47 2.86 -19.69
C LYS A 7 -7.54 1.97 -19.03
N TRP A 8 -8.65 1.71 -19.73
CA TRP A 8 -9.71 0.85 -19.23
C TRP A 8 -9.26 -0.63 -19.13
N GLN A 9 -8.54 -1.14 -20.13
CA GLN A 9 -7.97 -2.49 -20.11
C GLN A 9 -6.97 -2.67 -18.95
N ILE A 10 -6.04 -1.74 -18.75
CA ILE A 10 -5.09 -1.78 -17.64
C ILE A 10 -5.80 -1.69 -16.27
N PHE A 11 -6.90 -0.93 -16.18
CA PHE A 11 -7.72 -0.89 -14.97
C PHE A 11 -8.43 -2.23 -14.69
N GLN A 12 -8.99 -2.88 -15.72
CA GLN A 12 -9.60 -4.22 -15.56
C GLN A 12 -8.58 -5.28 -15.16
N ALA A 13 -7.39 -5.27 -15.78
CA ALA A 13 -6.29 -6.14 -15.39
C ALA A 13 -5.91 -5.95 -13.90
N TRP A 14 -5.88 -4.70 -13.42
CA TRP A 14 -5.61 -4.41 -12.00
C TRP A 14 -6.72 -4.91 -11.09
N GLU A 15 -8.00 -4.68 -11.43
CA GLU A 15 -9.13 -5.20 -10.65
C GLU A 15 -9.10 -6.72 -10.58
N LEU A 16 -8.78 -7.41 -11.69
CA LEU A 16 -8.65 -8.86 -11.74
C LEU A 16 -7.48 -9.34 -10.87
N ALA A 17 -6.29 -8.74 -11.02
CA ALA A 17 -5.12 -9.05 -10.21
C ALA A 17 -5.43 -8.93 -8.70
N TRP A 18 -6.05 -7.83 -8.26
CA TRP A 18 -6.50 -7.66 -6.88
C TRP A 18 -7.43 -8.80 -6.41
N GLN A 19 -8.43 -9.17 -7.23
CA GLN A 19 -9.39 -10.24 -6.92
C GLN A 19 -8.72 -11.61 -6.70
N MET A 20 -7.62 -11.90 -7.40
CA MET A 20 -6.93 -13.17 -7.31
C MET A 20 -5.82 -13.21 -6.25
N ARG A 21 -5.46 -12.07 -5.66
CA ARG A 21 -4.47 -11.98 -4.59
C ARG A 21 -5.07 -11.72 -3.22
N PHE A 22 -6.17 -10.96 -3.13
CA PHE A 22 -6.65 -10.37 -1.87
C PHE A 22 -8.11 -10.60 -1.53
N CYS A 23 -8.92 -11.14 -2.44
CA CYS A 23 -10.29 -11.54 -2.14
C CYS A 23 -10.35 -13.00 -1.63
N PRO A 24 -11.17 -13.31 -0.62
CA PRO A 24 -11.32 -14.68 -0.11
C PRO A 24 -11.99 -15.62 -1.13
N PRO A 25 -12.07 -16.94 -0.83
CA PRO A 25 -12.99 -17.87 -1.49
C PRO A 25 -14.42 -17.31 -1.56
N LEU A 26 -15.23 -17.78 -2.51
CA LEU A 26 -16.58 -17.23 -2.72
C LEU A 26 -17.47 -17.52 -1.50
N GLU A 27 -17.26 -18.67 -0.90
CA GLU A 27 -17.99 -19.27 0.22
C GLU A 27 -17.93 -18.36 1.47
N GLU A 28 -16.75 -17.82 1.78
CA GLU A 28 -16.54 -16.80 2.83
C GLU A 28 -17.33 -15.49 2.57
N VAL A 29 -17.67 -15.20 1.31
CA VAL A 29 -18.33 -13.95 0.89
C VAL A 29 -19.83 -14.10 0.74
N ILE A 30 -20.31 -15.28 0.32
CA ILE A 30 -21.75 -15.57 0.13
C ILE A 30 -22.37 -16.32 1.32
N GLY A 31 -21.57 -16.73 2.30
CA GLY A 31 -22.02 -17.38 3.52
C GLY A 31 -23.15 -16.61 4.24
N GLN A 32 -24.11 -17.37 4.76
CA GLN A 32 -25.23 -16.82 5.55
C GLN A 32 -24.72 -16.15 6.83
N GLU A 33 -23.79 -16.81 7.52
CA GLU A 33 -22.99 -16.27 8.60
C GLU A 33 -21.61 -15.87 8.04
N LEU A 34 -21.15 -14.66 8.37
CA LEU A 34 -19.84 -14.14 7.95
C LEU A 34 -18.83 -14.24 9.10
N THR A 35 -17.58 -14.57 8.77
CA THR A 35 -16.45 -14.33 9.67
C THR A 35 -16.25 -12.82 9.87
N PRO A 36 -15.77 -12.35 11.04
CA PRO A 36 -15.46 -10.92 11.24
C PRO A 36 -14.52 -10.34 10.18
N GLU A 37 -13.58 -11.17 9.71
CA GLU A 37 -12.63 -10.85 8.65
C GLU A 37 -13.32 -10.71 7.29
N ALA A 38 -14.23 -11.62 6.92
CA ALA A 38 -15.02 -11.52 5.69
C ALA A 38 -15.97 -10.31 5.69
N ALA A 39 -16.57 -9.97 6.83
CA ALA A 39 -17.39 -8.77 6.98
C ALA A 39 -16.56 -7.49 6.75
N ALA A 40 -15.41 -7.35 7.40
CA ALA A 40 -14.53 -6.20 7.20
C ALA A 40 -13.90 -6.17 5.79
N HIS A 41 -13.71 -7.32 5.14
CA HIS A 41 -13.32 -7.39 3.73
C HIS A 41 -14.42 -6.86 2.81
N LEU A 42 -15.68 -7.17 3.09
CA LEU A 42 -16.84 -6.69 2.33
C LEU A 42 -17.05 -5.18 2.46
N GLU A 43 -16.67 -4.59 3.58
CA GLU A 43 -16.62 -3.12 3.76
C GLU A 43 -15.48 -2.48 2.93
N ALA A 44 -14.30 -3.11 2.89
CA ALA A 44 -13.14 -2.59 2.18
C ALA A 44 -13.13 -2.87 0.66
N CYS A 45 -13.82 -3.92 0.20
CA CYS A 45 -13.72 -4.44 -1.18
C CYS A 45 -15.06 -4.37 -1.92
N LEU A 46 -15.26 -3.28 -2.67
CA LEU A 46 -16.41 -3.06 -3.55
C LEU A 46 -16.65 -4.21 -4.56
N LEU A 47 -15.60 -4.93 -4.94
CA LEU A 47 -15.69 -6.06 -5.87
C LEU A 47 -16.35 -7.29 -5.21
N CYS A 48 -15.98 -7.63 -3.97
CA CYS A 48 -16.68 -8.67 -3.21
C CYS A 48 -18.09 -8.22 -2.79
N GLN A 49 -18.28 -6.95 -2.45
CA GLN A 49 -19.59 -6.38 -2.12
C GLN A 49 -20.57 -6.56 -3.29
N ARG A 50 -20.18 -6.16 -4.51
CA ARG A 50 -20.98 -6.35 -5.73
C ARG A 50 -21.34 -7.82 -5.98
N ARG A 51 -20.40 -8.75 -5.78
CA ARG A 51 -20.67 -10.20 -5.93
C ARG A 51 -21.75 -10.69 -4.95
N ARG A 52 -21.64 -10.33 -3.67
CA ARG A 52 -22.64 -10.71 -2.63
C ARG A 52 -24.02 -10.15 -2.93
N THR A 53 -24.12 -8.91 -3.42
CA THR A 53 -25.42 -8.28 -3.75
C THR A 53 -26.04 -8.79 -5.06
N ALA A 54 -25.24 -9.21 -6.03
CA ALA A 54 -25.74 -9.57 -7.36
C ALA A 54 -26.18 -11.04 -7.52
N GLU A 55 -26.08 -11.86 -6.46
CA GLU A 55 -26.37 -13.31 -6.48
C GLU A 55 -25.67 -14.06 -7.64
N ILE A 56 -24.47 -13.61 -8.03
CA ILE A 56 -23.68 -14.23 -9.09
C ILE A 56 -23.02 -15.50 -8.54
N ILE A 57 -23.73 -16.63 -8.68
CA ILE A 57 -23.36 -17.95 -8.15
C ILE A 57 -22.02 -18.45 -8.71
N GLU A 58 -21.77 -18.27 -10.01
CA GLU A 58 -20.46 -18.50 -10.63
C GLU A 58 -19.88 -17.18 -11.15
N PRO A 59 -18.76 -16.70 -10.60
CA PRO A 59 -18.06 -15.54 -11.14
C PRO A 59 -17.11 -15.98 -12.27
N PRO A 60 -17.03 -15.23 -13.40
CA PRO A 60 -16.19 -15.61 -14.53
C PRO A 60 -14.71 -15.87 -14.19
N TRP A 61 -14.15 -15.28 -13.13
CA TRP A 61 -12.75 -15.49 -12.76
C TRP A 61 -12.41 -16.89 -12.23
N GLN A 62 -13.37 -17.74 -11.87
CA GLN A 62 -13.07 -19.18 -11.67
C GLN A 62 -12.80 -19.90 -13.00
N GLN A 63 -13.28 -19.34 -14.13
CA GLN A 63 -13.01 -19.79 -15.49
C GLN A 63 -11.87 -18.98 -16.17
N LEU A 64 -11.54 -17.77 -15.67
CA LEU A 64 -10.38 -16.96 -16.09
C LEU A 64 -9.14 -17.13 -15.21
N ALA A 65 -9.22 -17.92 -14.13
CA ALA A 65 -8.03 -18.50 -13.53
C ALA A 65 -7.39 -19.36 -14.64
N PRO A 66 -6.15 -19.05 -15.07
CA PRO A 66 -5.57 -19.70 -16.24
C PRO A 66 -5.54 -21.21 -16.00
N GLU A 67 -5.95 -21.99 -17.01
CA GLU A 67 -5.98 -23.44 -16.89
C GLU A 67 -4.62 -23.93 -16.34
N PRO A 68 -4.63 -24.88 -15.39
CA PRO A 68 -3.38 -25.44 -14.89
C PRO A 68 -2.59 -25.97 -16.09
N TRP A 69 -1.33 -25.54 -16.19
CA TRP A 69 -0.39 -25.96 -17.25
C TRP A 69 -0.57 -27.45 -17.48
N HIS A 70 -0.87 -27.85 -18.72
CA HIS A 70 -1.41 -29.18 -19.03
C HIS A 70 -0.40 -30.29 -18.72
N GLY A 71 -0.46 -30.78 -17.49
CA GLY A 71 0.57 -31.62 -16.88
C GLY A 71 0.44 -31.58 -15.37
N HIS A 72 -0.65 -32.12 -14.82
CA HIS A 72 -0.71 -32.43 -13.39
C HIS A 72 0.34 -33.51 -13.09
N HIS A 73 1.48 -33.07 -12.59
CA HIS A 73 2.43 -33.94 -11.91
C HIS A 73 1.91 -34.14 -10.48
N GLU A 74 1.67 -35.40 -10.08
CA GLU A 74 1.39 -35.74 -8.68
C GLU A 74 2.51 -35.20 -7.78
N THR A 75 2.18 -34.87 -6.53
CA THR A 75 3.10 -34.24 -5.56
C THR A 75 4.38 -35.05 -5.44
N SER A 76 5.46 -34.61 -6.09
CA SER A 76 6.69 -35.38 -6.17
C SER A 76 7.58 -35.12 -4.95
N ASP A 77 8.18 -36.19 -4.41
CA ASP A 77 9.22 -36.12 -3.35
C ASP A 77 10.54 -35.47 -3.84
N GLU A 78 10.56 -34.98 -5.09
CA GLU A 78 11.71 -34.38 -5.74
C GLU A 78 12.20 -33.13 -5.00
N SER A 79 13.49 -32.83 -5.16
CA SER A 79 14.01 -31.54 -4.72
C SER A 79 13.56 -30.47 -5.71
N PRO A 80 13.04 -29.32 -5.27
CA PRO A 80 12.81 -28.20 -6.17
C PRO A 80 14.12 -27.78 -6.83
N GLU A 81 14.07 -27.53 -8.13
CA GLU A 81 15.21 -27.15 -8.95
C GLU A 81 15.04 -25.73 -9.49
N PRO A 82 16.13 -24.94 -9.61
CA PRO A 82 16.10 -23.65 -10.30
C PRO A 82 15.47 -23.77 -11.68
N GLY A 83 14.53 -22.89 -11.99
CA GLY A 83 13.80 -22.87 -13.26
C GLY A 83 12.41 -23.51 -13.22
N GLN A 84 12.06 -24.29 -12.19
CA GLN A 84 10.72 -24.85 -12.04
C GLN A 84 9.73 -23.77 -11.56
N VAL A 85 8.48 -23.82 -12.03
CA VAL A 85 7.37 -23.01 -11.47
C VAL A 85 6.51 -23.89 -10.57
N TRP A 86 6.29 -23.45 -9.34
CA TRP A 86 5.53 -24.17 -8.31
C TRP A 86 4.32 -23.36 -7.86
N ARG A 87 3.23 -24.08 -7.53
CA ARG A 87 2.16 -23.56 -6.69
C ARG A 87 2.60 -23.61 -5.24
N LEU A 88 2.36 -22.51 -4.52
CA LEU A 88 2.46 -22.52 -3.06
C LEU A 88 1.26 -23.23 -2.43
N ASP A 89 1.47 -23.92 -1.31
CA ASP A 89 0.45 -24.67 -0.59
C ASP A 89 -0.82 -23.81 -0.32
N PRO A 90 -2.00 -24.21 -0.83
CA PRO A 90 -3.26 -23.52 -0.56
C PRO A 90 -3.59 -23.37 0.94
N ALA A 91 -3.06 -24.22 1.82
CA ALA A 91 -3.23 -24.08 3.28
C ALA A 91 -2.48 -22.87 3.88
N LEU A 92 -1.60 -22.22 3.12
CA LEU A 92 -0.98 -20.94 3.47
C LEU A 92 -1.92 -19.75 3.20
N ALA A 93 -3.02 -19.97 2.46
CA ALA A 93 -4.00 -18.93 2.17
C ALA A 93 -4.75 -18.54 3.45
N GLY A 94 -4.97 -17.24 3.66
CA GLY A 94 -5.66 -16.81 4.86
C GLY A 94 -5.87 -15.32 5.00
N TRP A 95 -6.62 -14.97 6.04
CA TRP A 95 -6.84 -13.60 6.46
C TRP A 95 -5.54 -12.97 6.98
N GLY A 96 -5.22 -11.78 6.50
CA GLY A 96 -4.02 -11.04 6.87
C GLY A 96 -4.29 -9.55 7.11
N PRO A 97 -3.24 -8.72 7.11
CA PRO A 97 -3.36 -7.28 7.30
C PRO A 97 -4.36 -6.63 6.35
N LYS A 98 -4.99 -5.54 6.82
CA LYS A 98 -5.93 -4.69 6.06
C LYS A 98 -7.19 -5.42 5.57
N HIS A 99 -7.62 -6.45 6.28
CA HIS A 99 -8.83 -7.24 6.00
C HIS A 99 -8.84 -7.83 4.58
N ARG A 100 -7.70 -8.35 4.16
CA ARG A 100 -7.53 -9.05 2.88
C ARG A 100 -7.26 -10.53 3.12
N TYR A 101 -7.71 -11.36 2.19
CA TYR A 101 -7.42 -12.78 2.17
C TYR A 101 -6.32 -13.05 1.16
N TYR A 102 -5.13 -13.36 1.66
CA TYR A 102 -3.91 -13.48 0.87
C TYR A 102 -3.92 -14.84 0.19
N ARG A 103 -4.09 -14.87 -1.14
CA ARG A 103 -4.10 -16.09 -1.94
C ARG A 103 -2.67 -16.42 -2.42
N PRO A 104 -2.15 -17.64 -2.20
CA PRO A 104 -0.79 -18.00 -2.56
C PRO A 104 -0.53 -17.88 -4.08
N PRO A 105 0.54 -17.19 -4.51
CA PRO A 105 0.90 -17.08 -5.92
C PRO A 105 1.50 -18.39 -6.49
N LEU A 106 1.71 -18.42 -7.82
CA LEU A 106 2.68 -19.32 -8.43
C LEU A 106 4.06 -18.64 -8.44
N VAL A 107 5.12 -19.38 -8.13
CA VAL A 107 6.48 -18.86 -7.98
C VAL A 107 7.50 -19.63 -8.83
N LEU A 108 8.50 -18.94 -9.37
CA LEU A 108 9.64 -19.52 -10.08
C LEU A 108 10.80 -19.75 -9.10
N VAL A 109 11.32 -20.98 -9.01
CA VAL A 109 12.49 -21.30 -8.16
C VAL A 109 13.77 -20.74 -8.81
N LEU A 110 14.60 -20.07 -8.01
CA LEU A 110 15.85 -19.42 -8.46
C LEU A 110 17.11 -20.03 -7.83
N ASP A 111 17.00 -20.50 -6.58
CA ASP A 111 18.10 -21.14 -5.85
C ASP A 111 17.55 -22.05 -4.74
N THR A 112 18.28 -23.13 -4.46
CA THR A 112 18.03 -24.11 -3.39
C THR A 112 19.33 -24.46 -2.65
N GLY A 113 20.25 -23.49 -2.62
CA GLY A 113 21.66 -23.67 -2.26
C GLY A 113 21.96 -24.19 -0.84
N PRO A 114 23.13 -24.83 -0.66
CA PRO A 114 23.42 -25.72 0.46
C PRO A 114 23.49 -25.06 1.85
N ASN A 115 23.55 -23.73 1.92
CA ASN A 115 23.65 -23.00 3.19
C ASN A 115 22.32 -22.95 3.96
N LEU A 116 21.19 -23.24 3.31
CA LEU A 116 19.85 -23.22 3.89
C LEU A 116 19.03 -24.41 3.36
N ALA A 117 19.28 -25.61 3.86
CA ALA A 117 18.72 -26.87 3.32
C ALA A 117 17.18 -26.91 3.23
N ASN A 118 16.48 -26.15 4.08
CA ASN A 118 15.02 -26.03 4.07
C ASN A 118 14.51 -24.78 3.33
N ALA A 119 15.36 -23.89 2.82
CA ALA A 119 14.94 -22.66 2.16
C ALA A 119 15.00 -22.76 0.63
N VAL A 120 14.08 -22.06 -0.04
CA VAL A 120 14.05 -21.89 -1.49
C VAL A 120 13.96 -20.40 -1.81
N LEU A 121 14.85 -19.91 -2.67
CA LEU A 121 14.79 -18.55 -3.20
C LEU A 121 13.88 -18.56 -4.42
N VAL A 122 12.86 -17.70 -4.45
CA VAL A 122 11.85 -17.70 -5.51
C VAL A 122 11.55 -16.30 -6.02
N ALA A 123 11.09 -16.19 -7.27
CA ALA A 123 10.43 -15.00 -7.81
C ALA A 123 8.93 -15.26 -7.91
N GLN A 124 8.10 -14.28 -7.53
CA GLN A 124 6.67 -14.34 -7.77
C GLN A 124 6.35 -14.27 -9.28
N THR A 125 5.28 -14.95 -9.72
CA THR A 125 4.81 -14.89 -11.13
C THR A 125 3.39 -14.34 -11.24
N HIS A 126 3.11 -13.72 -12.39
CA HIS A 126 1.80 -13.22 -12.78
C HIS A 126 1.49 -13.65 -14.22
N TYR A 127 0.22 -13.81 -14.60
CA TYR A 127 -0.21 -14.45 -15.85
C TYR A 127 -0.98 -13.53 -16.82
N ASP A 128 -1.20 -12.27 -16.45
CA ASP A 128 -1.70 -11.25 -17.36
C ASP A 128 -0.51 -10.36 -17.78
N PRO A 129 -0.07 -10.41 -19.06
CA PRO A 129 1.08 -9.63 -19.52
C PRO A 129 0.81 -8.12 -19.59
N THR A 130 -0.41 -7.65 -19.31
CA THR A 130 -0.77 -6.22 -19.24
C THR A 130 0.07 -5.44 -18.22
N PHE A 131 0.66 -6.09 -17.21
CA PHE A 131 1.61 -5.49 -16.27
C PHE A 131 3.08 -5.86 -16.50
N ALA A 132 3.41 -6.65 -17.52
CA ALA A 132 4.79 -7.01 -17.81
C ALA A 132 5.57 -5.78 -18.30
N SER A 133 6.66 -5.44 -17.60
CA SER A 133 7.60 -4.42 -18.03
C SER A 133 8.75 -5.03 -18.84
N SER A 134 9.59 -4.19 -19.46
CA SER A 134 10.82 -4.64 -20.13
C SER A 134 11.92 -5.17 -19.18
N GLN A 135 11.66 -5.26 -17.88
CA GLN A 135 12.51 -5.94 -16.90
C GLN A 135 11.93 -7.25 -16.36
N ASP A 136 10.66 -7.55 -16.64
CA ASP A 136 10.04 -8.80 -16.25
C ASP A 136 10.44 -9.91 -17.24
N VAL A 137 10.60 -11.13 -16.74
CA VAL A 137 11.02 -12.26 -17.58
C VAL A 137 9.79 -13.07 -17.97
N LEU A 138 9.41 -12.97 -19.25
CA LEU A 138 8.36 -13.82 -19.82
C LEU A 138 8.77 -15.30 -19.71
N LEU A 139 7.84 -16.12 -19.20
CA LEU A 139 7.98 -17.57 -19.08
C LEU A 139 7.18 -18.29 -20.19
N ASP A 140 6.03 -17.73 -20.56
CA ASP A 140 5.20 -18.11 -21.70
C ASP A 140 4.48 -16.86 -22.27
N GLU A 141 3.55 -17.02 -23.22
CA GLU A 141 2.83 -15.89 -23.85
C GLU A 141 1.91 -15.11 -22.89
N SER A 142 1.55 -15.71 -21.75
CA SER A 142 0.73 -15.12 -20.69
C SER A 142 1.55 -14.70 -19.47
N ARG A 143 2.55 -15.51 -19.09
CA ARG A 143 3.18 -15.47 -17.78
C ARG A 143 4.50 -14.74 -17.77
N PHE A 144 4.72 -13.93 -16.73
CA PHE A 144 6.02 -13.39 -16.38
C PHE A 144 6.40 -13.69 -14.93
N ALA A 145 7.70 -13.87 -14.68
CA ALA A 145 8.31 -13.78 -13.36
C ALA A 145 8.71 -12.34 -13.05
N GLN A 146 8.64 -11.96 -11.77
CA GLN A 146 8.87 -10.62 -11.24
C GLN A 146 10.25 -10.53 -10.55
N PRO A 147 11.32 -10.03 -11.19
CA PRO A 147 12.65 -9.97 -10.56
C PRO A 147 12.71 -8.96 -9.40
N TRP A 148 11.76 -8.02 -9.36
CA TRP A 148 11.53 -7.06 -8.28
C TRP A 148 10.71 -7.63 -7.10
N ASN A 149 10.24 -8.89 -7.19
CA ASN A 149 9.49 -9.58 -6.16
C ASN A 149 10.11 -10.96 -5.88
N VAL A 150 11.38 -10.93 -5.51
CA VAL A 150 12.17 -12.11 -5.13
C VAL A 150 12.24 -12.20 -3.61
N TYR A 151 11.89 -13.37 -3.08
CA TYR A 151 11.87 -13.63 -1.64
C TYR A 151 12.21 -15.08 -1.33
N THR A 152 12.44 -15.37 -0.05
CA THR A 152 12.73 -16.73 0.44
C THR A 152 11.46 -17.36 1.01
N LEU A 153 11.26 -18.65 0.74
CA LEU A 153 10.25 -19.49 1.36
C LEU A 153 10.90 -20.73 1.99
N HIS A 154 10.20 -21.44 2.87
CA HIS A 154 10.59 -22.78 3.30
C HIS A 154 10.12 -23.79 2.23
N ARG A 155 10.89 -24.84 1.93
CA ARG A 155 10.59 -25.86 0.90
C ARG A 155 9.17 -26.44 1.00
N ARG A 156 8.72 -26.78 2.22
CA ARG A 156 7.33 -27.19 2.54
C ARG A 156 6.22 -26.21 2.15
N ASN A 157 6.54 -24.97 1.76
CA ASN A 157 5.56 -24.03 1.22
C ASN A 157 5.24 -24.30 -0.26
N LEU A 158 6.05 -25.10 -0.97
CA LEU A 158 5.79 -25.55 -2.34
C LEU A 158 4.89 -26.80 -2.31
N PHE A 159 3.93 -26.90 -3.23
CA PHE A 159 2.88 -27.92 -3.22
C PHE A 159 2.72 -28.68 -4.55
N GLU A 160 2.43 -27.97 -5.65
CA GLU A 160 2.23 -28.57 -6.98
C GLU A 160 3.30 -28.05 -7.94
N LEU A 161 3.99 -28.93 -8.66
CA LEU A 161 4.88 -28.57 -9.75
C LEU A 161 4.04 -28.17 -10.97
N CYS A 162 3.98 -26.87 -11.27
CA CYS A 162 3.22 -26.35 -12.40
C CYS A 162 4.04 -26.28 -13.71
N ALA A 163 5.38 -26.26 -13.63
CA ALA A 163 6.24 -26.21 -14.81
C ALA A 163 7.57 -26.96 -14.63
N PRO A 164 8.02 -27.76 -15.62
CA PRO A 164 9.38 -28.30 -15.65
C PRO A 164 10.45 -27.19 -15.64
N SER A 165 11.68 -27.56 -15.27
CA SER A 165 12.78 -26.60 -15.11
C SER A 165 13.14 -25.87 -16.41
N ASN A 166 13.05 -24.52 -16.37
CA ASN A 166 13.72 -23.62 -17.29
C ASN A 166 14.85 -22.86 -16.56
N PRO A 167 16.06 -23.43 -16.45
CA PRO A 167 17.14 -22.84 -15.66
C PRO A 167 17.68 -21.55 -16.29
N ALA A 168 17.49 -21.36 -17.60
CA ALA A 168 17.84 -20.11 -18.29
C ALA A 168 16.91 -18.96 -17.84
N ALA A 169 15.61 -19.19 -17.70
CA ALA A 169 14.69 -18.19 -17.16
C ALA A 169 15.02 -17.84 -15.70
N ALA A 170 15.32 -18.83 -14.85
CA ALA A 170 15.76 -18.58 -13.47
C ALA A 170 17.08 -17.79 -13.40
N ALA A 171 18.05 -18.08 -14.26
CA ALA A 171 19.29 -17.32 -14.36
C ALA A 171 19.04 -15.86 -14.79
N LEU A 172 18.18 -15.63 -15.80
CA LEU A 172 17.79 -14.29 -16.25
C LEU A 172 17.07 -13.50 -15.15
N VAL A 173 16.14 -14.12 -14.42
CA VAL A 173 15.44 -13.48 -13.28
C VAL A 173 16.42 -13.15 -12.15
N ARG A 174 17.38 -14.04 -11.86
CA ARG A 174 18.42 -13.85 -10.85
C ARG A 174 19.44 -12.77 -11.23
N GLU A 175 19.72 -12.59 -12.52
CA GLU A 175 20.55 -11.47 -13.02
C GLU A 175 19.76 -10.16 -13.01
N ALA A 176 18.47 -10.19 -13.34
CA ALA A 176 17.60 -9.03 -13.32
C ALA A 176 17.31 -8.53 -11.89
N SER A 177 17.16 -9.42 -10.90
CA SER A 177 16.88 -9.04 -9.51
C SER A 177 18.07 -8.36 -8.80
N GLN A 178 19.27 -8.41 -9.39
CA GLN A 178 20.46 -7.69 -8.92
C GLN A 178 20.58 -6.27 -9.49
N LYS A 179 19.69 -5.88 -10.41
CA LYS A 179 19.72 -4.57 -11.09
C LYS A 179 18.71 -3.61 -10.45
N PRO A 180 19.00 -2.29 -10.39
CA PRO A 180 18.03 -1.31 -9.90
C PRO A 180 16.74 -1.30 -10.76
N PHE A 181 15.60 -1.49 -10.10
CA PHE A 181 14.29 -1.47 -10.75
C PHE A 181 13.84 -0.04 -11.08
N PRO A 182 13.11 0.18 -12.19
CA PRO A 182 12.70 1.51 -12.62
C PRO A 182 11.67 2.09 -11.65
N HIS A 183 11.80 3.39 -11.38
CA HIS A 183 10.80 4.12 -10.61
C HIS A 183 9.53 4.31 -11.45
N LEU A 184 8.62 3.33 -11.40
CA LEU A 184 7.27 3.46 -11.93
C LEU A 184 6.62 4.70 -11.32
N ALA A 185 6.06 5.56 -12.20
CA ALA A 185 5.48 6.84 -11.84
C ALA A 185 4.59 6.67 -10.59
N PRO A 186 4.86 7.38 -9.48
CA PRO A 186 4.17 7.15 -8.23
C PRO A 186 2.65 7.14 -8.43
N TRP A 187 2.00 6.12 -7.87
CA TRP A 187 0.54 5.95 -7.93
C TRP A 187 -0.05 5.58 -9.30
N SER A 188 0.74 5.40 -10.36
CA SER A 188 0.28 4.75 -11.59
C SER A 188 -0.25 3.33 -11.33
N LEU A 189 -1.14 2.80 -12.18
CA LEU A 189 -1.69 1.45 -12.02
C LEU A 189 -0.60 0.37 -11.94
N GLY A 190 0.47 0.46 -12.75
CA GLY A 190 1.63 -0.43 -12.65
C GLY A 190 2.38 -0.30 -11.31
N HIS A 191 2.58 0.92 -10.79
CA HIS A 191 3.16 1.12 -9.47
C HIS A 191 2.30 0.52 -8.35
N VAL A 192 0.97 0.63 -8.47
CA VAL A 192 0.02 0.09 -7.48
C VAL A 192 0.01 -1.43 -7.54
N PHE A 193 -0.03 -2.01 -8.73
CA PHE A 193 0.16 -3.44 -8.98
C PHE A 193 1.47 -3.94 -8.35
N GLN A 194 2.57 -3.22 -8.55
CA GLN A 194 3.87 -3.58 -7.97
C GLN A 194 3.84 -3.58 -6.43
N GLN A 195 3.30 -2.53 -5.80
CA GLN A 195 3.14 -2.45 -4.35
C GLN A 195 2.22 -3.55 -3.79
N MET A 196 1.15 -3.87 -4.52
CA MET A 196 0.19 -4.92 -4.21
C MET A 196 0.82 -6.33 -4.28
N GLU A 197 1.59 -6.62 -5.34
CA GLU A 197 2.28 -7.90 -5.50
C GLU A 197 3.43 -8.06 -4.49
N ILE A 198 4.14 -6.99 -4.13
CA ILE A 198 5.14 -6.98 -3.05
C ILE A 198 4.47 -7.22 -1.69
N GLU A 199 3.32 -6.60 -1.40
CA GLU A 199 2.57 -6.85 -0.15
C GLU A 199 2.15 -8.32 -0.03
N LEU A 200 1.80 -8.98 -1.14
CA LEU A 200 1.55 -10.42 -1.18
C LEU A 200 2.83 -11.23 -0.87
N GLY A 201 3.94 -10.90 -1.53
CA GLY A 201 5.23 -11.56 -1.31
C GLY A 201 5.73 -11.45 0.12
N CYS A 202 5.57 -10.27 0.74
CA CYS A 202 5.88 -10.01 2.15
C CYS A 202 5.05 -10.88 3.11
N TYR A 203 3.77 -11.11 2.83
CA TYR A 203 2.91 -11.95 3.70
C TYR A 203 3.42 -13.41 3.76
N PHE A 204 3.68 -14.02 2.60
CA PHE A 204 4.15 -15.41 2.53
C PHE A 204 5.59 -15.56 3.02
N SER A 205 6.49 -14.65 2.63
CA SER A 205 7.89 -14.68 3.06
C SER A 205 8.09 -14.36 4.54
N PHE A 206 7.23 -13.55 5.18
CA PHE A 206 7.33 -13.30 6.63
C PHE A 206 7.08 -14.58 7.44
N SER A 207 6.00 -15.31 7.13
CA SER A 207 5.69 -16.59 7.79
C SER A 207 6.79 -17.63 7.54
N ALA A 208 7.29 -17.73 6.31
CA ALA A 208 8.41 -18.63 5.99
C ALA A 208 9.73 -18.22 6.67
N ALA A 209 10.03 -16.93 6.76
CA ALA A 209 11.22 -16.43 7.45
C ALA A 209 11.17 -16.72 8.95
N GLN A 210 10.02 -16.55 9.62
CA GLN A 210 9.86 -16.95 11.02
C GLN A 210 10.12 -18.45 11.23
N GLN A 211 9.66 -19.30 10.31
CA GLN A 211 9.88 -20.74 10.36
C GLN A 211 11.37 -21.10 10.17
N LEU A 212 12.01 -20.53 9.14
CA LEU A 212 13.43 -20.74 8.86
C LEU A 212 14.35 -20.14 9.95
N MET A 213 13.97 -19.02 10.57
CA MET A 213 14.67 -18.44 11.71
C MET A 213 14.55 -19.35 12.94
N ALA A 214 13.36 -19.83 13.29
CA ALA A 214 13.19 -20.75 14.42
C ALA A 214 13.96 -22.08 14.22
N GLU A 215 14.00 -22.60 12.99
CA GLU A 215 14.79 -23.78 12.63
C GLU A 215 16.31 -23.50 12.71
N TYR A 216 16.76 -22.32 12.28
CA TYR A 216 18.15 -21.88 12.41
C TYR A 216 18.54 -21.63 13.87
N GLU A 217 17.70 -20.97 14.64
CA GLU A 217 17.88 -20.64 16.06
C GLU A 217 17.97 -21.91 16.89
N ALA A 218 17.03 -22.87 16.74
CA ALA A 218 17.14 -24.17 17.40
C ALA A 218 18.45 -24.89 17.01
N ALA A 219 18.78 -24.92 15.72
CA ALA A 219 20.02 -25.51 15.23
C ALA A 219 21.29 -24.69 15.59
N VAL A 220 21.17 -23.53 16.24
CA VAL A 220 22.27 -22.69 16.75
C VAL A 220 22.32 -22.68 18.26
N GLU A 221 21.20 -22.76 18.99
CA GLU A 221 21.15 -23.00 20.43
C GLU A 221 21.80 -24.36 20.77
N ASP A 222 21.54 -25.39 19.96
CA ASP A 222 22.26 -26.68 19.96
C ASP A 222 23.80 -26.54 19.83
N ARG A 223 24.30 -25.37 19.39
CA ARG A 223 25.74 -25.03 19.30
C ARG A 223 26.16 -23.97 20.34
N GLN A 224 25.29 -23.05 20.73
CA GLN A 224 25.58 -21.88 21.57
C GLN A 224 25.28 -22.09 23.05
N VAL A 225 24.57 -23.15 23.44
CA VAL A 225 24.56 -23.66 24.82
C VAL A 225 25.99 -24.03 25.29
N MET A 226 26.95 -24.16 24.35
CA MET A 226 28.38 -24.29 24.65
C MET A 226 29.10 -22.96 24.96
N ASP A 227 28.64 -21.82 24.42
CA ASP A 227 29.44 -20.58 24.32
C ASP A 227 28.59 -19.27 24.39
N ALA A 228 28.51 -18.64 25.58
CA ALA A 228 28.68 -17.18 25.85
C ALA A 228 27.86 -16.59 27.05
N PRO A 229 28.37 -15.55 27.75
CA PRO A 229 27.65 -14.79 28.79
C PRO A 229 27.10 -13.41 28.32
N GLN A 230 26.31 -12.73 29.18
CA GLN A 230 25.44 -11.60 28.82
C GLN A 230 25.84 -10.21 29.42
N GLY A 231 25.40 -9.13 28.75
CA GLY A 231 24.66 -8.04 29.41
C GLY A 231 25.18 -6.59 29.29
N ALA A 232 24.39 -5.71 28.63
CA ALA A 232 24.09 -4.32 29.04
C ALA A 232 23.17 -3.59 28.01
N GLU A 233 22.21 -2.80 28.47
CA GLU A 233 21.34 -1.91 27.66
C GLU A 233 21.49 -0.43 28.06
N LYS A 234 20.93 0.50 27.25
CA LYS A 234 20.75 1.92 27.64
C LYS A 234 19.54 2.56 26.94
N PRO A 235 18.70 3.38 27.63
CA PRO A 235 17.43 3.89 27.09
C PRO A 235 17.49 5.31 26.47
N GLU A 236 16.33 5.72 25.93
CA GLU A 236 16.03 6.88 25.07
C GLU A 236 15.23 8.01 25.81
N ALA A 237 15.08 9.20 25.21
CA ALA A 237 14.19 10.28 25.67
C ALA A 237 13.60 11.13 24.51
N ALA A 238 12.47 11.83 24.73
CA ALA A 238 11.53 12.28 23.68
C ALA A 238 11.21 13.83 23.66
N PRO A 239 10.52 14.38 22.62
CA PRO A 239 10.66 15.79 22.17
C PRO A 239 9.48 16.76 22.42
N ARG A 240 9.57 18.02 21.92
CA ARG A 240 8.55 19.13 21.99
C ARG A 240 8.50 20.04 20.74
N THR A 241 7.46 20.89 20.60
CA THR A 241 6.80 21.39 19.35
C THR A 241 6.36 22.89 19.49
N ALA A 242 6.01 23.81 18.53
CA ALA A 242 5.80 23.95 17.06
C ALA A 242 5.74 25.46 16.61
N SER A 243 5.29 25.84 15.38
CA SER A 243 4.96 27.24 14.97
C SER A 243 4.06 27.42 13.70
N ASP A 244 3.60 28.67 13.44
CA ASP A 244 2.57 29.12 12.44
C ASP A 244 3.09 29.79 11.14
N ILE A 245 2.43 29.56 9.99
CA ILE A 245 2.68 30.14 8.63
C ILE A 245 1.38 30.11 7.75
N VAL A 246 1.14 31.14 6.90
CA VAL A 246 0.45 31.17 5.57
C VAL A 246 0.09 32.64 5.26
N ASP A 247 -0.30 32.99 4.03
CA ASP A 247 -0.78 34.34 3.64
C ASP A 247 -2.09 34.18 2.83
N GLU A 248 -3.10 35.00 3.11
CA GLU A 248 -4.48 34.79 2.63
C GLU A 248 -4.91 35.75 1.49
N THR A 249 -3.96 36.43 0.82
CA THR A 249 -4.24 37.67 0.04
C THR A 249 -4.21 37.58 -1.51
N GLU A 250 -4.05 36.41 -2.13
CA GLU A 250 -3.91 36.29 -3.60
C GLU A 250 -5.25 36.06 -4.35
N ALA A 251 -5.24 36.05 -5.69
CA ALA A 251 -6.44 35.95 -6.54
C ALA A 251 -6.77 34.48 -6.92
N PRO A 252 -7.95 33.94 -6.57
CA PRO A 252 -8.26 32.50 -6.69
C PRO A 252 -8.01 31.84 -8.06
N THR A 253 -8.32 32.51 -9.18
CA THR A 253 -8.32 31.85 -10.51
C THR A 253 -6.97 31.28 -10.92
N ARG A 254 -5.88 32.03 -10.68
CA ARG A 254 -4.52 31.60 -11.06
C ARG A 254 -3.99 30.47 -10.19
N LEU A 255 -4.40 30.43 -8.92
CA LEU A 255 -4.01 29.37 -8.00
C LEU A 255 -4.63 28.01 -8.41
N ILE A 256 -5.82 28.01 -9.01
CA ILE A 256 -6.44 26.80 -9.56
C ILE A 256 -5.62 26.24 -10.73
N GLU A 257 -5.00 27.12 -11.53
CA GLU A 257 -4.10 26.73 -12.62
C GLU A 257 -2.79 26.15 -12.04
N ASP A 258 -2.14 26.85 -11.09
CA ASP A 258 -0.92 26.38 -10.42
C ASP A 258 -1.10 25.00 -9.76
N LEU A 259 -2.23 24.77 -9.09
CA LEU A 259 -2.53 23.48 -8.43
C LEU A 259 -2.74 22.34 -9.44
N ARG A 260 -3.30 22.63 -10.62
CA ARG A 260 -3.45 21.65 -11.71
C ARG A 260 -2.14 21.35 -12.42
N ASP A 261 -1.28 22.35 -12.60
CA ASP A 261 0.09 22.19 -13.11
C ASP A 261 0.95 21.34 -12.15
N LEU A 262 0.66 21.38 -10.84
CA LEU A 262 1.20 20.47 -9.82
C LEU A 262 0.50 19.09 -9.77
N GLY A 263 -0.34 18.75 -10.75
CA GLY A 263 -0.98 17.43 -10.89
C GLY A 263 -2.16 17.16 -9.94
N LEU A 264 -2.68 18.19 -9.27
CA LEU A 264 -3.81 18.06 -8.34
C LEU A 264 -5.16 18.28 -9.05
N LYS A 265 -6.17 17.51 -8.63
CA LYS A 265 -7.56 17.83 -8.92
C LYS A 265 -7.99 18.97 -7.99
N VAL A 266 -8.69 19.96 -8.52
CA VAL A 266 -9.30 21.03 -7.72
C VAL A 266 -10.79 21.04 -8.02
N GLU A 267 -11.55 20.47 -7.09
CA GLU A 267 -13.01 20.36 -7.17
C GLU A 267 -13.62 21.55 -6.43
N LEU A 268 -14.15 22.51 -7.19
CA LEU A 268 -14.71 23.76 -6.66
C LEU A 268 -16.16 23.53 -6.24
N PRO A 269 -16.55 23.77 -4.98
CA PRO A 269 -17.96 23.87 -4.63
C PRO A 269 -18.60 25.06 -5.36
N LEU A 270 -19.89 24.95 -5.70
CA LEU A 270 -20.67 25.97 -6.43
C LEU A 270 -20.93 27.28 -5.63
N ALA A 271 -20.30 27.46 -4.47
CA ALA A 271 -20.48 28.61 -3.59
C ALA A 271 -19.58 29.79 -4.01
N ALA A 272 -20.15 30.99 -3.99
CA ALA A 272 -19.38 32.22 -4.20
C ALA A 272 -18.54 32.56 -2.95
N GLY A 273 -17.29 32.97 -3.15
CA GLY A 273 -16.45 33.55 -2.08
C GLY A 273 -15.29 32.68 -1.56
N LEU A 274 -14.87 31.63 -2.28
CA LEU A 274 -13.68 30.84 -1.92
C LEU A 274 -12.41 31.70 -1.78
N THR A 275 -11.68 31.49 -0.68
CA THR A 275 -10.36 32.12 -0.46
C THR A 275 -9.24 31.30 -1.11
N PRO A 276 -8.03 31.86 -1.30
CA PRO A 276 -6.85 31.10 -1.73
C PRO A 276 -6.52 29.93 -0.80
N ALA A 277 -6.74 30.09 0.51
CA ALA A 277 -6.54 29.01 1.47
C ALA A 277 -7.48 27.83 1.16
N ASP A 278 -8.77 28.08 0.95
CA ASP A 278 -9.75 27.02 0.68
C ASP A 278 -9.40 26.22 -0.58
N LEU A 279 -8.80 26.85 -1.59
CA LEU A 279 -8.33 26.15 -2.80
C LEU A 279 -7.23 25.11 -2.51
N TYR A 280 -6.29 25.40 -1.61
CA TYR A 280 -5.28 24.42 -1.18
C TYR A 280 -5.89 23.23 -0.43
N PHE A 281 -7.02 23.42 0.23
CA PHE A 281 -7.74 22.40 0.98
C PHE A 281 -8.69 21.57 0.09
N HIS A 282 -9.38 22.21 -0.87
CA HIS A 282 -10.15 21.56 -1.93
C HIS A 282 -9.28 20.89 -3.01
N ALA A 283 -7.97 21.21 -3.08
CA ALA A 283 -7.03 20.47 -3.89
C ALA A 283 -6.86 19.04 -3.35
N SER A 284 -7.15 18.06 -4.20
CA SER A 284 -7.02 16.63 -3.95
C SER A 284 -6.00 16.00 -4.91
N PRO A 285 -5.39 14.87 -4.52
CA PRO A 285 -4.52 14.12 -5.43
C PRO A 285 -5.25 13.65 -6.70
N GLY A 286 -4.56 13.64 -7.85
CA GLY A 286 -5.10 13.10 -9.10
C GLY A 286 -5.50 11.62 -9.02
N GLU A 287 -6.24 11.11 -10.01
CA GLU A 287 -6.95 9.81 -9.92
C GLU A 287 -6.03 8.60 -9.65
N GLN A 288 -4.84 8.61 -10.26
CA GLN A 288 -3.72 7.71 -9.94
C GLN A 288 -3.47 7.59 -8.42
N HIS A 289 -3.48 8.73 -7.71
CA HIS A 289 -3.21 8.82 -6.27
C HIS A 289 -4.31 8.25 -5.35
N LEU A 290 -5.45 7.80 -5.87
CA LEU A 290 -6.47 7.13 -5.04
C LEU A 290 -6.06 5.69 -4.68
N LEU A 291 -5.37 5.03 -5.60
CA LEU A 291 -5.08 3.59 -5.53
C LEU A 291 -4.15 3.18 -4.39
N LYS A 292 -3.13 4.00 -4.07
CA LYS A 292 -2.21 3.71 -2.95
C LYS A 292 -2.79 4.12 -1.57
N ALA A 293 -3.90 4.86 -1.53
CA ALA A 293 -4.67 5.07 -0.30
C ALA A 293 -5.44 3.78 0.05
N ALA A 294 -6.13 3.19 -0.93
CA ALA A 294 -6.74 1.85 -0.79
C ALA A 294 -5.71 0.76 -0.42
N ALA A 295 -4.46 0.89 -0.89
CA ALA A 295 -3.39 -0.03 -0.53
C ALA A 295 -2.90 0.07 0.94
N THR A 296 -3.17 1.16 1.69
CA THR A 296 -2.44 1.47 2.94
C THR A 296 -3.30 1.70 4.19
N ALA A 297 -4.59 1.33 4.18
CA ALA A 297 -5.47 1.42 5.35
C ALA A 297 -5.14 0.37 6.44
N ASP A 298 -4.22 0.70 7.35
CA ASP A 298 -4.10 0.04 8.66
C ASP A 298 -5.33 0.32 9.53
N LYS A 299 -5.46 -0.38 10.67
CA LYS A 299 -6.49 -0.13 11.71
C LYS A 299 -6.36 1.24 12.43
N GLY A 300 -5.46 2.10 11.99
CA GLY A 300 -5.28 3.46 12.50
C GLY A 300 -5.85 4.49 11.53
N TRP A 301 -6.37 5.61 12.05
CA TRP A 301 -7.00 6.66 11.26
C TRP A 301 -5.97 7.40 10.36
N ARG A 302 -5.70 6.86 9.18
CA ARG A 302 -4.80 7.49 8.20
C ARG A 302 -5.50 8.60 7.41
N VAL A 303 -4.81 9.73 7.22
CA VAL A 303 -5.31 10.95 6.57
C VAL A 303 -4.28 11.45 5.53
N PRO A 304 -4.69 11.86 4.31
CA PRO A 304 -3.77 12.39 3.31
C PRO A 304 -3.27 13.80 3.67
N VAL A 305 -1.98 14.03 3.51
CA VAL A 305 -1.31 15.31 3.75
C VAL A 305 -0.71 15.81 2.45
N LEU A 306 -0.98 17.06 2.06
CA LEU A 306 -0.28 17.71 0.94
C LEU A 306 0.67 18.76 1.47
N ALA A 307 1.93 18.70 1.08
CA ALA A 307 3.00 19.60 1.51
C ALA A 307 3.46 20.51 0.36
N PHE A 308 3.05 21.77 0.41
CA PHE A 308 3.32 22.79 -0.60
C PHE A 308 4.58 23.60 -0.28
N GLN A 309 5.47 23.76 -1.25
CA GLN A 309 6.45 24.84 -1.23
C GLN A 309 5.82 26.07 -1.88
N ILE A 310 5.81 27.20 -1.16
CA ILE A 310 5.21 28.47 -1.56
C ILE A 310 6.33 29.48 -1.83
N ARG A 311 6.29 30.16 -2.98
CA ARG A 311 7.25 31.21 -3.34
C ARG A 311 6.51 32.39 -3.95
N ARG A 312 6.53 33.53 -3.23
CA ARG A 312 5.77 34.75 -3.57
C ARG A 312 4.25 34.49 -3.70
N GLY A 313 3.66 33.84 -2.69
CA GLY A 313 2.22 33.52 -2.61
C GLY A 313 1.81 32.22 -3.32
N ARG A 314 2.40 31.97 -4.50
CA ARG A 314 2.05 30.84 -5.38
C ARG A 314 2.77 29.54 -5.01
N PRO A 315 2.16 28.36 -5.24
CA PRO A 315 2.82 27.09 -4.98
C PRO A 315 3.75 26.73 -6.15
N VAL A 316 4.93 26.23 -5.81
CA VAL A 316 5.98 25.84 -6.78
C VAL A 316 6.35 24.36 -6.70
N ALA A 317 5.92 23.67 -5.64
CA ALA A 317 5.97 22.21 -5.53
C ALA A 317 4.83 21.73 -4.61
N CYS A 318 4.42 20.47 -4.78
CA CYS A 318 3.54 19.75 -3.87
C CYS A 318 4.08 18.33 -3.64
N HIS A 319 4.10 17.88 -2.40
CA HIS A 319 4.50 16.52 -2.02
C HIS A 319 3.36 15.84 -1.25
N PHE A 320 3.07 14.58 -1.59
CA PHE A 320 2.08 13.80 -0.85
C PHE A 320 2.75 13.06 0.31
N LEU A 321 2.23 13.25 1.51
CA LEU A 321 2.62 12.53 2.73
C LEU A 321 1.36 11.88 3.37
N GLN A 322 1.55 10.99 4.34
CA GLN A 322 0.44 10.44 5.13
C GLN A 322 0.55 10.87 6.59
N ALA A 323 -0.59 11.17 7.21
CA ALA A 323 -0.73 11.29 8.64
C ALA A 323 -1.38 10.02 9.21
N HIS A 324 -0.87 9.51 10.32
CA HIS A 324 -1.54 8.54 11.18
C HIS A 324 -2.07 9.30 12.40
N VAL A 325 -3.38 9.50 12.48
CA VAL A 325 -4.04 10.05 13.67
C VAL A 325 -4.06 8.96 14.75
N THR A 326 -3.47 9.26 15.91
CA THR A 326 -3.40 8.40 17.09
C THR A 326 -4.34 8.84 18.21
N ASP A 327 -4.80 10.08 18.18
CA ASP A 327 -5.54 10.72 19.27
C ASP A 327 -6.77 11.44 18.68
N PHE A 328 -7.94 11.26 19.29
CA PHE A 328 -9.17 11.96 18.91
C PHE A 328 -10.09 12.17 20.11
N LEU A 329 -10.67 13.37 20.21
CA LEU A 329 -11.68 13.76 21.19
C LEU A 329 -12.73 14.63 20.47
N SER A 330 -14.03 14.43 20.67
CA SER A 330 -15.09 15.15 19.94
C SER A 330 -15.83 16.24 20.72
N GLN A 331 -15.69 16.30 22.05
CA GLN A 331 -16.54 17.15 22.91
C GLN A 331 -15.71 17.91 23.98
N PRO A 332 -16.03 19.18 24.27
CA PRO A 332 -17.01 20.06 23.60
C PRO A 332 -16.49 20.62 22.26
N LYS A 333 -15.33 20.16 21.80
CA LYS A 333 -14.64 20.53 20.56
C LYS A 333 -13.98 19.30 19.97
N VAL A 334 -13.91 19.20 18.65
CA VAL A 334 -13.04 18.21 18.00
C VAL A 334 -11.58 18.58 18.23
N ALA A 335 -10.81 17.66 18.81
CA ALA A 335 -9.36 17.70 18.94
C ALA A 335 -8.77 16.42 18.34
N VAL A 336 -7.71 16.55 17.54
CA VAL A 336 -7.11 15.46 16.77
C VAL A 336 -5.60 15.52 16.90
N GLY A 337 -4.95 14.38 17.13
CA GLY A 337 -3.50 14.26 17.27
C GLY A 337 -2.94 13.04 16.54
N GLY A 338 -1.68 13.09 16.13
CA GLY A 338 -1.10 12.05 15.30
C GLY A 338 0.38 12.24 14.98
N ARG A 339 0.84 11.50 13.95
CA ARG A 339 2.18 11.63 13.36
C ARG A 339 2.09 11.70 11.84
N ILE A 340 2.81 12.63 11.23
CA ILE A 340 3.09 12.61 9.80
C ILE A 340 4.22 11.60 9.57
N LEU A 341 4.02 10.75 8.57
CA LEU A 341 4.89 9.62 8.22
C LEU A 341 5.81 10.04 7.07
N GLY A 342 7.12 9.95 7.31
CA GLY A 342 8.17 10.38 6.38
C GLY A 342 8.66 11.80 6.65
N PRO A 343 9.89 12.13 6.20
CA PRO A 343 10.47 13.46 6.36
C PRO A 343 9.75 14.50 5.49
N LEU A 344 9.87 15.77 5.87
CA LEU A 344 9.40 16.87 5.01
C LEU A 344 10.42 17.14 3.89
N PRO A 345 9.98 17.68 2.75
CA PRO A 345 10.88 18.19 1.72
C PRO A 345 11.75 19.34 2.26
N GLU A 346 12.85 19.66 1.58
CA GLU A 346 13.70 20.79 1.96
C GLU A 346 12.92 22.11 2.05
N GLY A 347 13.20 22.88 3.10
CA GLY A 347 12.54 24.16 3.39
C GLY A 347 12.96 24.65 4.78
N GLU A 348 13.21 25.95 4.93
CA GLU A 348 13.75 26.51 6.17
C GLU A 348 12.79 26.32 7.36
N HIS A 349 11.47 26.45 7.12
CA HIS A 349 10.41 26.26 8.11
C HIS A 349 9.12 25.70 7.46
N TRP A 350 8.38 24.83 8.16
CA TRP A 350 7.18 24.15 7.66
C TRP A 350 5.91 24.34 8.51
N GLN A 351 4.90 24.92 7.87
CA GLN A 351 3.49 25.12 8.21
C GLN A 351 2.50 23.96 8.09
N ALA A 352 2.11 23.26 9.16
CA ALA A 352 0.81 22.59 9.17
C ALA A 352 -0.39 23.53 9.46
N GLU A 353 -1.15 23.92 8.44
CA GLU A 353 -2.55 24.30 8.67
C GLU A 353 -3.43 23.04 8.67
N PHE A 354 -4.48 23.06 9.50
CA PHE A 354 -5.51 22.03 9.52
C PHE A 354 -6.89 22.64 9.30
N ARG A 355 -7.71 21.98 8.48
CA ARG A 355 -9.15 22.29 8.31
C ARG A 355 -9.99 21.06 8.63
N TRP A 356 -11.19 21.30 9.14
CA TRP A 356 -12.20 20.28 9.40
C TRP A 356 -13.42 20.53 8.51
N LEU A 357 -13.88 19.51 7.79
CA LEU A 357 -15.09 19.59 6.98
C LEU A 357 -16.34 19.36 7.84
N ASP A 358 -17.12 20.42 8.09
CA ASP A 358 -18.35 20.36 8.89
C ASP A 358 -19.47 19.56 8.20
N ALA A 359 -20.63 19.40 8.86
CA ALA A 359 -21.73 18.58 8.34
C ALA A 359 -22.45 19.23 7.15
N GLN A 360 -22.13 20.49 6.85
CA GLN A 360 -22.69 21.29 5.77
C GLN A 360 -21.70 21.46 4.61
N GLY A 361 -20.55 20.78 4.65
CA GLY A 361 -19.53 20.78 3.60
C GLY A 361 -18.63 22.03 3.60
N LYS A 362 -18.58 22.78 4.70
CA LYS A 362 -17.73 23.96 4.86
C LYS A 362 -16.47 23.61 5.66
N LEU A 363 -15.36 24.24 5.29
CA LEU A 363 -14.05 24.05 5.92
C LEU A 363 -13.88 24.98 7.13
N LEU A 364 -13.90 24.42 8.33
CA LEU A 364 -13.59 25.12 9.58
C LEU A 364 -12.07 25.20 9.78
N LYS A 365 -11.54 26.39 10.08
CA LYS A 365 -10.13 26.56 10.49
C LYS A 365 -9.92 25.99 11.90
N SER A 366 -8.80 25.31 12.11
CA SER A 366 -8.39 24.91 13.47
C SER A 366 -8.22 26.16 14.35
N LEU A 367 -8.84 26.16 15.53
CA LEU A 367 -8.66 27.17 16.56
C LEU A 367 -7.21 27.25 17.06
N ASN A 368 -6.55 26.08 17.13
CA ASN A 368 -5.12 25.91 17.37
C ASN A 368 -4.65 24.73 16.51
N GLY A 369 -3.49 24.83 15.89
CA GLY A 369 -2.83 23.77 15.12
C GLY A 369 -1.34 23.75 15.46
N HIS A 370 -0.69 22.59 15.34
CA HIS A 370 0.65 22.40 15.91
C HIS A 370 1.41 21.28 15.20
N LEU A 371 2.60 21.57 14.64
CA LEU A 371 3.49 20.61 13.97
C LEU A 371 4.83 20.46 14.71
N GLY A 372 5.20 19.24 15.10
CA GLY A 372 6.42 18.98 15.84
C GLY A 372 7.72 19.19 15.06
N PRO A 373 8.88 19.02 15.73
CA PRO A 373 10.18 19.22 15.12
C PRO A 373 10.34 18.43 13.83
N THR A 374 10.66 19.16 12.76
CA THR A 374 10.73 18.64 11.40
C THR A 374 12.06 17.95 11.08
N ASP A 375 12.94 17.87 12.08
CA ASP A 375 14.20 17.14 12.15
C ASP A 375 14.02 15.72 12.74
N THR A 376 12.78 15.26 12.95
CA THR A 376 12.45 13.92 13.48
C THR A 376 11.77 13.03 12.43
N GLU A 377 12.02 11.72 12.48
CA GLU A 377 11.52 10.74 11.49
C GLU A 377 9.99 10.57 11.47
N SER A 378 9.30 10.94 12.56
CA SER A 378 7.83 10.92 12.63
C SER A 378 7.31 12.19 13.30
N ILE A 379 6.83 13.12 12.48
CA ILE A 379 6.56 14.48 12.91
C ILE A 379 5.18 14.53 13.56
N ARG A 380 5.16 14.61 14.90
CA ARG A 380 3.92 14.66 15.67
C ARG A 380 3.10 15.89 15.31
N PHE A 381 1.79 15.78 15.28
CA PHE A 381 0.90 16.93 15.10
C PHE A 381 -0.30 16.88 16.03
N TRP A 382 -0.93 18.03 16.25
CA TRP A 382 -2.30 18.10 16.76
C TRP A 382 -3.03 19.34 16.26
N ALA A 383 -4.36 19.29 16.27
CA ALA A 383 -5.26 20.39 15.91
C ALA A 383 -6.53 20.36 16.77
N VAL A 384 -7.12 21.52 17.03
CA VAL A 384 -8.41 21.68 17.73
C VAL A 384 -9.33 22.56 16.89
N PHE A 385 -10.60 22.19 16.76
CA PHE A 385 -11.60 22.84 15.91
C PHE A 385 -12.74 23.44 16.77
N PRO A 386 -13.54 24.39 16.23
CA PRO A 386 -14.52 25.12 17.03
C PRO A 386 -15.81 24.35 17.32
N GLU A 387 -16.14 23.34 16.51
CA GLU A 387 -17.35 22.54 16.61
C GLU A 387 -17.06 21.20 17.29
N GLY A 388 -18.04 20.67 18.01
CA GLY A 388 -18.04 19.31 18.55
C GLY A 388 -19.08 18.47 17.82
N GLU A 389 -18.76 17.22 17.51
CA GLU A 389 -19.68 16.35 16.78
C GLU A 389 -20.84 15.88 17.66
N SER A 390 -22.06 16.00 17.12
CA SER A 390 -23.20 15.20 17.55
C SER A 390 -22.88 13.71 17.37
N GLU A 391 -23.20 12.90 18.38
CA GLU A 391 -22.82 11.49 18.56
C GLU A 391 -22.64 10.67 17.27
N GLY A 392 -21.41 10.19 17.03
CA GLY A 392 -21.05 9.32 15.92
C GLY A 392 -19.56 8.94 15.93
N GLN A 393 -19.15 8.00 15.07
CA GLN A 393 -17.73 7.84 14.74
C GLN A 393 -17.35 8.83 13.63
N PRO A 394 -16.19 9.52 13.71
CA PRO A 394 -15.84 10.54 12.72
C PRO A 394 -15.22 9.90 11.48
N GLU A 395 -15.65 10.33 10.29
CA GLU A 395 -15.00 9.96 9.03
C GLU A 395 -13.68 10.74 8.84
N LEU A 396 -12.71 10.54 9.75
CA LEU A 396 -11.46 11.33 9.85
C LEU A 396 -10.72 11.52 8.51
N HIS A 397 -10.71 10.48 7.65
CA HIS A 397 -10.07 10.50 6.33
C HIS A 397 -10.78 11.40 5.29
N ARG A 398 -12.04 11.82 5.56
CA ARG A 398 -12.84 12.78 4.77
C ARG A 398 -13.02 14.13 5.48
N ARG A 399 -12.95 14.16 6.82
CA ARG A 399 -13.19 15.37 7.60
C ARG A 399 -11.93 16.15 7.95
N LEU A 400 -10.83 15.47 8.32
CA LEU A 400 -9.57 16.14 8.58
C LEU A 400 -8.82 16.37 7.26
N TYR A 401 -8.46 17.62 7.02
CA TYR A 401 -7.49 17.99 6.00
C TYR A 401 -6.26 18.60 6.67
N ALA A 402 -5.10 17.98 6.47
CA ALA A 402 -3.81 18.54 6.84
C ALA A 402 -3.10 19.07 5.59
N ARG A 403 -2.55 20.28 5.66
CA ARG A 403 -1.77 20.89 4.57
C ARG A 403 -0.50 21.48 5.14
N LEU A 404 0.66 21.08 4.60
CA LEU A 404 1.95 21.63 4.98
C LEU A 404 2.35 22.76 4.02
N PHE A 405 2.98 23.82 4.52
CA PHE A 405 3.37 25.01 3.76
C PHE A 405 4.77 25.51 4.15
N SER A 406 5.72 25.53 3.22
CA SER A 406 7.04 26.17 3.41
C SER A 406 7.10 27.45 2.59
N LYS A 407 7.37 28.61 3.22
CA LYS A 407 7.57 29.90 2.52
C LYS A 407 9.04 30.06 2.14
N GLN A 408 9.37 29.93 0.85
CA GLN A 408 10.65 30.40 0.31
C GLN A 408 10.63 31.93 0.17
N ARG A 409 11.72 32.58 0.59
CA ARG A 409 11.90 34.04 0.53
C ARG A 409 12.21 34.55 -0.88
#